data_AF-A0A167LP23-F1
#
_entry.id   AF-A0A167LP23-F1
#
_cell.length_a   1.000
_cell.length_b   1.000
_cell.length_c   1.000
_cell.angle_alpha   90.00
_cell.angle_beta   90.00
_cell.angle_gamma   90.00
#
_symmetry.space_group_name_H-M   'P 1'
#
loop_
_entity.id
_entity.type
_entity.pdbx_description
1 polymer ?
#
loop_
_entity_poly.entity_id
_entity_poly.type
_entity_poly.pdbx_seq_one_letter_code
_entity_poly.pdbx_strand_id
1 'polypeptide(L)'
;MPELKPKQNGKEETGVPAKEANGPSSDIIALVSSSEIFQQLLQIDVENKRLKERNAALEVTNNTNMDTISEKRDAWSAEKAALERALQSERDETKTLREARAKADELSQQIKNQERHILALGEKIKKKGVEIGRHQALCETAKEELERERLNAKVLGDSFQKTQQELDCRKKDLATANETLVEIQSFVTPLQPLANRKTQIQDALGNVFRQFLDLFVAEFGGDVNLGVPAAEAMKNFRPLPASSSTAAKRMRVAAALEISGEALIQHVFRQPLVNHDLNGALKTAAMHDPEHAAYVRAILLRLHKLLLEDEQKQIQEVNVQNAVGEITTALGKVTPRAASGLAPKLKPLCDAAAEAWNLTLEVENNIEAHLQFEEVPGEWRSVPLAETDKKQPSSSAAAAAGNGKSPAPPNQQQSQQPSLSDADVVRVVWPALTAHVAEAEGQAEFELVSCGYVLTWAQTKEAEVEVESACKQARQDIRRQAMSATAEGKKRRNSSVYIRGMSVVSNGG
;
A
#
# COMPACT_ATOMS: atom_id res chain seq x y z
N MET A 1 -44.33 -54.83 89.77
CA MET A 1 -44.64 -54.39 91.15
C MET A 1 -45.71 -55.31 91.74
N PRO A 2 -45.90 -55.33 93.07
CA PRO A 2 -46.18 -56.59 93.77
C PRO A 2 -47.63 -56.82 94.22
N GLU A 3 -47.87 -58.07 94.65
CA GLU A 3 -48.70 -58.53 95.78
C GLU A 3 -50.01 -57.79 96.16
N LEU A 4 -51.09 -58.57 96.32
CA LEU A 4 -51.54 -58.94 97.69
C LEU A 4 -52.51 -60.16 97.70
N LYS A 5 -52.43 -60.90 98.81
CA LYS A 5 -53.24 -62.04 99.31
C LYS A 5 -53.52 -61.71 100.81
N PRO A 6 -54.19 -62.55 101.64
CA PRO A 6 -55.14 -63.67 101.44
C PRO A 6 -56.39 -63.51 102.37
N LYS A 7 -56.98 -64.65 102.83
CA LYS A 7 -57.76 -64.88 104.08
C LYS A 7 -59.29 -64.71 104.08
N GLN A 8 -60.07 -65.44 104.91
CA GLN A 8 -59.95 -66.82 105.45
C GLN A 8 -61.25 -67.23 106.21
N ASN A 9 -61.49 -68.55 106.38
CA ASN A 9 -62.45 -69.20 107.31
C ASN A 9 -63.96 -68.97 107.04
N GLY A 10 -64.90 -69.90 107.36
CA GLY A 10 -64.78 -71.33 107.71
C GLY A 10 -65.63 -71.78 108.92
N LYS A 11 -66.01 -73.08 108.98
CA LYS A 11 -66.55 -73.83 110.14
C LYS A 11 -67.98 -73.45 110.64
N GLU A 12 -68.82 -74.30 111.27
CA GLU A 12 -68.92 -75.78 111.39
C GLU A 12 -70.29 -76.19 112.03
N GLU A 13 -70.50 -77.50 112.26
CA GLU A 13 -71.33 -78.15 113.34
C GLU A 13 -72.86 -77.82 113.43
N THR A 14 -73.81 -78.75 113.21
CA THR A 14 -74.26 -79.98 113.93
C THR A 14 -75.02 -79.78 115.26
N GLY A 15 -76.12 -80.52 115.49
CA GLY A 15 -76.72 -80.66 116.84
C GLY A 15 -78.20 -81.10 116.94
N VAL A 16 -78.44 -82.38 117.22
CA VAL A 16 -79.66 -82.95 117.86
C VAL A 16 -79.35 -83.13 119.38
N PRO A 17 -80.21 -83.66 120.31
CA PRO A 17 -81.65 -84.02 120.31
C PRO A 17 -82.41 -83.64 121.64
N ALA A 18 -83.59 -84.26 121.89
CA ALA A 18 -83.88 -85.11 123.09
C ALA A 18 -85.06 -84.77 124.08
N LYS A 19 -85.89 -85.80 124.35
CA LYS A 19 -86.50 -86.22 125.66
C LYS A 19 -87.54 -85.29 126.36
N GLU A 20 -88.39 -85.64 127.36
CA GLU A 20 -89.03 -86.84 127.99
C GLU A 20 -90.10 -86.32 129.02
N ALA A 21 -91.08 -87.00 129.66
CA ALA A 21 -91.74 -88.34 129.60
C ALA A 21 -93.02 -88.36 130.51
N ASN A 22 -93.61 -89.56 130.74
CA ASN A 22 -94.54 -89.98 131.83
C ASN A 22 -96.08 -89.78 131.71
N GLY A 23 -96.83 -90.74 132.32
CA GLY A 23 -98.29 -90.73 132.61
C GLY A 23 -98.55 -90.76 134.13
N PRO A 24 -99.42 -91.61 134.74
CA PRO A 24 -100.54 -92.43 134.24
C PRO A 24 -101.84 -92.39 135.15
N SER A 25 -102.93 -93.09 134.77
CA SER A 25 -104.06 -93.64 135.62
C SER A 25 -105.06 -94.35 134.68
N SER A 26 -105.45 -95.63 134.79
CA SER A 26 -106.08 -96.45 135.86
C SER A 26 -107.61 -96.25 135.99
N ASP A 27 -108.31 -97.31 135.57
CA ASP A 27 -109.60 -97.86 136.02
C ASP A 27 -110.85 -96.97 136.23
N ILE A 28 -111.85 -97.18 135.36
CA ILE A 28 -113.32 -97.11 135.63
C ILE A 28 -114.13 -97.53 134.39
N ILE A 29 -113.60 -97.34 133.17
CA ILE A 29 -114.31 -97.54 131.89
C ILE A 29 -114.37 -99.02 131.47
N ALA A 30 -114.84 -99.89 132.37
CA ALA A 30 -115.26 -101.26 132.09
C ALA A 30 -116.79 -101.40 132.01
N LEU A 31 -117.55 -100.34 132.34
CA LEU A 31 -119.00 -100.40 132.60
C LEU A 31 -119.88 -99.54 131.67
N VAL A 32 -119.29 -98.77 130.73
CA VAL A 32 -120.02 -97.81 129.87
C VAL A 32 -119.66 -97.96 128.37
N SER A 33 -118.97 -99.04 128.00
CA SER A 33 -118.46 -99.31 126.65
C SER A 33 -119.53 -99.72 125.62
N SER A 34 -120.78 -99.29 125.84
CA SER A 34 -121.98 -99.65 125.09
C SER A 34 -122.92 -98.45 124.83
N SER A 35 -122.46 -97.21 125.07
CA SER A 35 -123.23 -95.99 124.80
C SER A 35 -122.83 -95.31 123.49
N GLU A 36 -123.80 -95.13 122.60
CA GLU A 36 -123.66 -94.62 121.23
C GLU A 36 -123.06 -93.21 121.16
N ILE A 37 -123.35 -92.36 122.15
CA ILE A 37 -122.87 -90.97 122.27
C ILE A 37 -121.33 -90.91 122.33
N PHE A 38 -120.68 -91.92 122.93
CA PHE A 38 -119.22 -91.91 123.09
C PHE A 38 -118.47 -92.15 121.77
N GLN A 39 -119.08 -92.84 120.80
CA GLN A 39 -118.46 -93.06 119.48
C GLN A 39 -118.39 -91.78 118.65
N GLN A 40 -119.40 -90.90 118.73
CA GLN A 40 -119.41 -89.62 118.01
C GLN A 40 -118.28 -88.68 118.47
N LEU A 41 -117.99 -88.63 119.78
CA LEU A 41 -116.91 -87.80 120.31
C LEU A 41 -115.52 -88.27 119.82
N LEU A 42 -115.33 -89.59 119.74
CA LEU A 42 -114.13 -90.21 119.16
C LEU A 42 -113.95 -89.87 117.68
N GLN A 43 -115.04 -89.84 116.90
CA GLN A 43 -115.01 -89.45 115.49
C GLN A 43 -114.60 -87.97 115.31
N ILE A 44 -115.05 -87.08 116.20
CA ILE A 44 -114.67 -85.65 116.18
C ILE A 44 -113.18 -85.45 116.50
N ASP A 45 -112.58 -86.19 117.45
CA ASP A 45 -111.13 -86.08 117.72
C ASP A 45 -110.28 -86.55 116.52
N VAL A 46 -110.72 -87.61 115.83
CA VAL A 46 -110.07 -88.11 114.60
C VAL A 46 -110.14 -87.06 113.48
N GLU A 47 -111.29 -86.40 113.27
CA GLU A 47 -111.38 -85.31 112.29
C GLU A 47 -110.56 -84.07 112.70
N ASN A 48 -110.49 -83.74 114.00
CA ASN A 48 -109.66 -82.64 114.49
C ASN A 48 -108.16 -82.88 114.26
N LYS A 49 -107.68 -84.10 114.46
CA LYS A 49 -106.31 -84.51 114.06
C LYS A 49 -106.10 -84.36 112.56
N ARG A 50 -107.00 -84.91 111.75
CA ARG A 50 -106.90 -84.88 110.28
C ARG A 50 -106.93 -83.46 109.71
N LEU A 51 -107.66 -82.53 110.34
CA LEU A 51 -107.65 -81.11 109.99
C LEU A 51 -106.34 -80.41 110.39
N LYS A 52 -105.76 -80.72 111.55
CA LYS A 52 -104.44 -80.20 111.96
C LYS A 52 -103.32 -80.69 111.04
N GLU A 53 -103.31 -81.97 110.69
CA GLU A 53 -102.39 -82.55 109.71
C GLU A 53 -102.54 -81.90 108.33
N ARG A 54 -103.78 -81.64 107.88
CA ARG A 54 -104.04 -80.98 106.60
C ARG A 54 -103.61 -79.51 106.58
N ASN A 55 -103.78 -78.78 107.69
CA ASN A 55 -103.29 -77.41 107.79
C ASN A 55 -101.76 -77.36 107.80
N ALA A 56 -101.09 -78.24 108.55
CA ALA A 56 -99.62 -78.33 108.53
C ALA A 56 -99.09 -78.65 107.11
N ALA A 57 -99.75 -79.56 106.37
CA ALA A 57 -99.39 -79.85 104.99
C ALA A 57 -99.61 -78.65 104.04
N LEU A 58 -100.67 -77.87 104.24
CA LEU A 58 -100.92 -76.64 103.48
C LEU A 58 -99.91 -75.54 103.80
N GLU A 59 -99.52 -75.39 105.06
CA GLU A 59 -98.54 -74.41 105.53
C GLU A 59 -97.15 -74.70 104.94
N VAL A 60 -96.71 -75.98 104.96
CA VAL A 60 -95.52 -76.44 104.24
C VAL A 60 -95.63 -76.14 102.74
N THR A 61 -96.74 -76.52 102.09
CA THR A 61 -96.93 -76.30 100.64
C THR A 61 -96.89 -74.82 100.26
N ASN A 62 -97.45 -73.95 101.10
CA ASN A 62 -97.47 -72.51 100.86
C ASN A 62 -96.06 -71.90 101.00
N ASN A 63 -95.28 -72.34 102.00
CA ASN A 63 -93.88 -71.95 102.14
C ASN A 63 -93.06 -72.40 100.92
N THR A 64 -93.17 -73.67 100.49
CA THR A 64 -92.46 -74.17 99.29
C THR A 64 -92.82 -73.37 98.03
N ASN A 65 -94.08 -72.95 97.87
CA ASN A 65 -94.49 -72.08 96.77
C ASN A 65 -93.86 -70.67 96.87
N MET A 66 -93.80 -70.09 98.06
CA MET A 66 -93.17 -68.78 98.29
C MET A 66 -91.66 -68.82 98.04
N ASP A 67 -90.98 -69.88 98.47
CA ASP A 67 -89.57 -70.12 98.19
C ASP A 67 -89.33 -70.24 96.67
N THR A 68 -90.11 -71.08 95.98
CA THR A 68 -90.06 -71.24 94.50
C THR A 68 -90.32 -69.92 93.75
N ILE A 69 -91.18 -69.05 94.29
CA ILE A 69 -91.44 -67.71 93.74
C ILE A 69 -90.27 -66.77 94.01
N SER A 70 -89.59 -66.86 95.15
CA SER A 70 -88.35 -66.10 95.39
C SER A 70 -87.25 -66.56 94.46
N GLU A 71 -86.93 -67.85 94.40
CA GLU A 71 -85.91 -68.40 93.50
C GLU A 71 -86.10 -67.94 92.05
N LYS A 72 -87.33 -67.96 91.53
CA LYS A 72 -87.63 -67.48 90.17
C LYS A 72 -87.51 -65.96 90.02
N ARG A 73 -87.90 -65.17 91.03
CA ARG A 73 -87.71 -63.71 91.04
C ARG A 73 -86.23 -63.36 91.03
N ASP A 74 -85.46 -64.06 91.85
CA ASP A 74 -84.05 -63.79 92.10
C ASP A 74 -83.21 -64.26 90.89
N ALA A 75 -83.53 -65.41 90.30
CA ALA A 75 -83.00 -65.86 89.01
C ALA A 75 -83.31 -64.89 87.86
N TRP A 76 -84.56 -64.42 87.73
CA TRP A 76 -84.93 -63.43 86.72
C TRP A 76 -84.20 -62.09 86.93
N SER A 77 -83.97 -61.68 88.18
CA SER A 77 -83.18 -60.49 88.50
C SER A 77 -81.72 -60.65 88.07
N ALA A 78 -81.13 -61.83 88.25
CA ALA A 78 -79.77 -62.15 87.86
C ALA A 78 -79.62 -62.23 86.32
N GLU A 79 -80.60 -62.81 85.63
CA GLU A 79 -80.68 -62.86 84.15
C GLU A 79 -80.83 -61.45 83.57
N LYS A 80 -81.75 -60.63 84.11
CA LYS A 80 -81.89 -59.21 83.72
C LYS A 80 -80.59 -58.44 83.91
N ALA A 81 -79.94 -58.59 85.07
CA ALA A 81 -78.65 -57.96 85.36
C ALA A 81 -77.52 -58.49 84.47
N ALA A 82 -77.61 -59.72 83.95
CA ALA A 82 -76.66 -60.27 82.98
C ALA A 82 -76.89 -59.69 81.57
N LEU A 83 -78.13 -59.57 81.14
CA LEU A 83 -78.50 -58.92 79.88
C LEU A 83 -78.14 -57.42 79.87
N GLU A 84 -78.37 -56.70 80.97
CA GLU A 84 -77.97 -55.29 81.10
C GLU A 84 -76.44 -55.13 81.05
N ARG A 85 -75.67 -56.06 81.64
CA ARG A 85 -74.20 -56.09 81.50
C ARG A 85 -73.73 -56.44 80.09
N ALA A 86 -74.35 -57.41 79.42
CA ALA A 86 -74.01 -57.78 78.05
C ALA A 86 -74.31 -56.63 77.06
N LEU A 87 -75.47 -55.99 77.19
CA LEU A 87 -75.88 -54.85 76.37
C LEU A 87 -75.03 -53.60 76.62
N GLN A 88 -74.48 -53.44 77.83
CA GLN A 88 -73.48 -52.41 78.09
C GLN A 88 -72.11 -52.75 77.47
N SER A 89 -71.68 -54.02 77.54
CA SER A 89 -70.45 -54.48 76.87
C SER A 89 -70.49 -54.24 75.35
N GLU A 90 -71.60 -54.57 74.69
CA GLU A 90 -71.86 -54.27 73.27
C GLU A 90 -71.84 -52.75 72.96
N ARG A 91 -72.33 -51.91 73.88
CA ARG A 91 -72.24 -50.45 73.70
C ARG A 91 -70.81 -49.94 73.79
N ASP A 92 -70.02 -50.48 74.70
CA ASP A 92 -68.62 -50.09 74.88
C ASP A 92 -67.73 -50.66 73.75
N GLU A 93 -68.01 -51.87 73.26
CA GLU A 93 -67.34 -52.46 72.09
C GLU A 93 -67.70 -51.74 70.78
N THR A 94 -68.99 -51.48 70.52
CA THR A 94 -69.37 -50.65 69.36
C THR A 94 -68.87 -49.21 69.46
N LYS A 95 -68.51 -48.71 70.67
CA LYS A 95 -67.84 -47.42 70.87
C LYS A 95 -66.35 -47.52 70.53
N THR A 96 -65.61 -48.50 71.06
CA THR A 96 -64.19 -48.67 70.73
C THR A 96 -63.97 -48.98 69.26
N LEU A 97 -64.86 -49.73 68.60
CA LEU A 97 -64.86 -49.95 67.16
C LEU A 97 -65.10 -48.65 66.37
N ARG A 98 -65.95 -47.73 66.85
CA ARG A 98 -66.13 -46.39 66.25
C ARG A 98 -64.88 -45.51 66.42
N GLU A 99 -64.26 -45.53 67.59
CA GLU A 99 -63.00 -44.80 67.84
C GLU A 99 -61.83 -45.36 67.03
N ALA A 100 -61.74 -46.69 66.88
CA ALA A 100 -60.74 -47.35 66.04
C ALA A 100 -60.95 -47.04 64.55
N ARG A 101 -62.21 -47.04 64.08
CA ARG A 101 -62.55 -46.64 62.71
C ARG A 101 -62.21 -45.18 62.43
N ALA A 102 -62.55 -44.26 63.32
CA ALA A 102 -62.18 -42.85 63.18
C ALA A 102 -60.66 -42.65 63.08
N LYS A 103 -59.87 -43.37 63.89
CA LYS A 103 -58.40 -43.37 63.79
C LYS A 103 -57.89 -43.98 62.49
N ALA A 104 -58.53 -45.04 61.98
CA ALA A 104 -58.17 -45.64 60.68
C ALA A 104 -58.47 -44.69 59.50
N ASP A 105 -59.61 -43.99 59.53
CA ASP A 105 -59.98 -42.98 58.55
C ASP A 105 -59.02 -41.76 58.61
N GLU A 106 -58.64 -41.32 59.82
CA GLU A 106 -57.62 -40.27 60.01
C GLU A 106 -56.26 -40.69 59.44
N LEU A 107 -55.76 -41.87 59.80
CA LEU A 107 -54.47 -42.40 59.30
C LEU A 107 -54.50 -42.59 57.77
N SER A 108 -55.63 -43.05 57.20
CA SER A 108 -55.82 -43.12 55.75
C SER A 108 -55.69 -41.74 55.10
N GLN A 109 -56.23 -40.69 55.73
CA GLN A 109 -56.13 -39.33 55.24
C GLN A 109 -54.71 -38.74 55.41
N GLN A 110 -54.01 -39.07 56.51
CA GLN A 110 -52.60 -38.72 56.70
C GLN A 110 -51.71 -39.37 55.63
N ILE A 111 -51.91 -40.65 55.32
CA ILE A 111 -51.20 -41.38 54.24
C ILE A 111 -51.46 -40.69 52.89
N LYS A 112 -52.72 -40.42 52.51
CA LYS A 112 -53.07 -39.68 51.28
C LYS A 112 -52.49 -38.26 51.20
N ASN A 113 -52.17 -37.65 52.33
CA ASN A 113 -51.48 -36.35 52.38
C ASN A 113 -49.97 -36.53 52.16
N GLN A 114 -49.36 -37.54 52.77
CA GLN A 114 -47.94 -37.87 52.58
C GLN A 114 -47.63 -38.36 51.17
N GLU A 115 -48.47 -39.22 50.57
CA GLU A 115 -48.37 -39.67 49.18
C GLU A 115 -48.35 -38.48 48.21
N ARG A 116 -49.30 -37.55 48.35
CA ARG A 116 -49.35 -36.32 47.53
C ARG A 116 -48.12 -35.44 47.74
N HIS A 117 -47.57 -35.37 48.95
CA HIS A 117 -46.35 -34.62 49.23
C HIS A 117 -45.12 -35.27 48.59
N ILE A 118 -44.99 -36.60 48.68
CA ILE A 118 -43.90 -37.39 48.08
C ILE A 118 -43.92 -37.26 46.55
N LEU A 119 -45.10 -37.33 45.92
CA LEU A 119 -45.25 -37.11 44.47
C LEU A 119 -44.81 -35.70 44.07
N ALA A 120 -45.24 -34.66 44.81
CA ALA A 120 -44.84 -33.28 44.55
C ALA A 120 -43.33 -33.03 44.78
N LEU A 121 -42.69 -33.74 45.72
CA LEU A 121 -41.23 -33.73 45.87
C LEU A 121 -40.54 -34.46 44.70
N GLY A 122 -41.06 -35.61 44.27
CA GLY A 122 -40.56 -36.36 43.12
C GLY A 122 -40.58 -35.53 41.82
N GLU A 123 -41.64 -34.74 41.59
CA GLU A 123 -41.69 -33.78 40.48
C GLU A 123 -40.63 -32.68 40.61
N LYS A 124 -40.44 -32.10 41.81
CA LYS A 124 -39.42 -31.06 42.04
C LYS A 124 -38.01 -31.60 41.82
N ILE A 125 -37.74 -32.84 42.23
CA ILE A 125 -36.47 -33.54 42.00
C ILE A 125 -36.26 -33.76 40.50
N LYS A 126 -37.26 -34.26 39.76
CA LYS A 126 -37.20 -34.43 38.30
C LYS A 126 -36.91 -33.10 37.58
N LYS A 127 -37.62 -32.03 37.94
CA LYS A 127 -37.43 -30.68 37.38
C LYS A 127 -36.01 -30.17 37.63
N LYS A 128 -35.48 -30.29 38.86
CA LYS A 128 -34.08 -29.94 39.18
C LYS A 128 -33.05 -30.84 38.51
N GLY A 129 -33.33 -32.11 38.28
CA GLY A 129 -32.43 -33.02 37.55
C GLY A 129 -32.23 -32.59 36.10
N VAL A 130 -33.30 -32.20 35.41
CA VAL A 130 -33.25 -31.63 34.05
C VAL A 130 -32.49 -30.29 34.04
N GLU A 131 -32.74 -29.44 35.04
CA GLU A 131 -32.05 -28.16 35.20
C GLU A 131 -30.53 -28.32 35.41
N ILE A 132 -30.11 -29.26 36.28
CA ILE A 132 -28.70 -29.61 36.50
C ILE A 132 -28.05 -30.11 35.20
N GLY A 133 -28.71 -31.02 34.47
CA GLY A 133 -28.19 -31.51 33.19
C GLY A 133 -28.02 -30.40 32.15
N ARG A 134 -28.96 -29.43 32.10
CA ARG A 134 -28.84 -28.24 31.24
C ARG A 134 -27.65 -27.37 31.64
N HIS A 135 -27.41 -27.19 32.94
CA HIS A 135 -26.26 -26.42 33.43
C HIS A 135 -24.92 -27.14 33.21
N GLN A 136 -24.88 -28.48 33.29
CA GLN A 136 -23.68 -29.26 32.95
C GLN A 136 -23.30 -29.08 31.47
N ALA A 137 -24.26 -29.25 30.56
CA ALA A 137 -24.03 -29.06 29.12
C ALA A 137 -23.54 -27.64 28.79
N LEU A 138 -24.12 -26.60 29.41
CA LEU A 138 -23.67 -25.21 29.23
C LEU A 138 -22.25 -24.98 29.74
N CYS A 139 -21.86 -25.59 30.86
CA CYS A 139 -20.49 -25.52 31.37
C CYS A 139 -19.49 -26.25 30.48
N GLU A 140 -19.89 -27.34 29.82
CA GLU A 140 -19.07 -28.07 28.86
C GLU A 140 -18.85 -27.24 27.58
N THR A 141 -19.92 -26.69 26.98
CA THR A 141 -19.82 -25.81 25.80
C THR A 141 -18.95 -24.58 26.08
N ALA A 142 -19.17 -23.88 27.20
CA ALA A 142 -18.38 -22.70 27.56
C ALA A 142 -16.89 -23.02 27.80
N LYS A 143 -16.57 -24.25 28.25
CA LYS A 143 -15.18 -24.71 28.40
C LYS A 143 -14.53 -25.00 27.05
N GLU A 144 -15.24 -25.61 26.11
CA GLU A 144 -14.75 -25.82 24.74
C GLU A 144 -14.52 -24.49 24.00
N GLU A 145 -15.39 -23.51 24.20
CA GLU A 145 -15.25 -22.16 23.66
C GLU A 145 -14.01 -21.46 24.25
N LEU A 146 -13.80 -21.52 25.57
CA LEU A 146 -12.64 -20.93 26.23
C LEU A 146 -11.30 -21.53 25.74
N GLU A 147 -11.22 -22.85 25.54
CA GLU A 147 -10.01 -23.48 24.99
C GLU A 147 -9.79 -23.13 23.50
N ARG A 148 -10.87 -22.97 22.73
CA ARG A 148 -10.81 -22.50 21.34
C ARG A 148 -10.30 -21.05 21.26
N GLU A 149 -10.78 -20.17 22.14
CA GLU A 149 -10.27 -18.80 22.24
C GLU A 149 -8.81 -18.75 22.71
N ARG A 150 -8.40 -19.60 23.66
CA ARG A 150 -6.98 -19.71 24.09
C ARG A 150 -6.05 -20.11 22.94
N LEU A 151 -6.46 -21.09 22.13
CA LEU A 151 -5.70 -21.51 20.94
C LEU A 151 -5.63 -20.38 19.91
N ASN A 152 -6.76 -19.72 19.62
CA ASN A 152 -6.81 -18.59 18.68
C ASN A 152 -5.95 -17.42 19.15
N ALA A 153 -6.02 -17.05 20.43
CA ALA A 153 -5.22 -15.98 21.02
C ALA A 153 -3.71 -16.26 20.96
N LYS A 154 -3.30 -17.53 21.14
CA LYS A 154 -1.91 -17.94 20.95
C LYS A 154 -1.46 -17.78 19.49
N VAL A 155 -2.23 -18.31 18.53
CA VAL A 155 -1.92 -18.18 17.10
C VAL A 155 -1.86 -16.71 16.67
N LEU A 156 -2.74 -15.86 17.22
CA LEU A 156 -2.72 -14.42 16.96
C LEU A 156 -1.50 -13.73 17.57
N GLY A 157 -1.04 -14.15 18.75
CA GLY A 157 0.20 -13.69 19.38
C GLY A 157 1.46 -14.09 18.60
N ASP A 158 1.55 -15.35 18.18
CA ASP A 158 2.65 -15.87 17.34
C ASP A 158 2.69 -15.11 15.98
N SER A 159 1.52 -14.85 15.39
CA SER A 159 1.34 -14.03 14.18
C SER A 159 1.78 -12.57 14.38
N PHE A 160 1.34 -11.94 15.47
CA PHE A 160 1.71 -10.56 15.82
C PHE A 160 3.23 -10.44 15.99
N GLN A 161 3.86 -11.35 16.75
CA GLN A 161 5.31 -11.35 16.94
C GLN A 161 6.07 -11.52 15.60
N LYS A 162 5.60 -12.39 14.70
CA LYS A 162 6.18 -12.56 13.37
C LYS A 162 6.06 -11.29 12.52
N THR A 163 4.87 -10.68 12.46
CA THR A 163 4.66 -9.43 11.70
C THR A 163 5.46 -8.25 12.27
N GLN A 164 5.66 -8.19 13.59
CA GLN A 164 6.53 -7.20 14.21
C GLN A 164 8.01 -7.42 13.82
N GLN A 165 8.49 -8.66 13.80
CA GLN A 165 9.85 -9.00 13.35
C GLN A 165 10.06 -8.66 11.86
N GLU A 166 9.10 -8.96 11.00
CA GLU A 166 9.15 -8.59 9.57
C GLU A 166 9.18 -7.07 9.37
N LEU A 167 8.39 -6.33 10.15
CA LEU A 167 8.33 -4.87 10.11
C LEU A 167 9.64 -4.23 10.59
N ASP A 168 10.23 -4.74 11.68
CA ASP A 168 11.51 -4.25 12.19
C ASP A 168 12.72 -4.70 11.36
N CYS A 169 12.60 -5.77 10.55
CA CYS A 169 13.56 -6.07 9.49
C CYS A 169 13.46 -5.05 8.35
N ARG A 170 12.25 -4.86 7.78
CA ARG A 170 12.02 -3.92 6.66
C ARG A 170 12.43 -2.48 6.99
N LYS A 171 12.34 -2.03 8.24
CA LYS A 171 12.88 -0.74 8.68
C LYS A 171 14.40 -0.64 8.51
N LYS A 172 15.14 -1.70 8.83
CA LYS A 172 16.61 -1.75 8.67
C LYS A 172 16.98 -1.83 7.20
N ASP A 173 16.27 -2.65 6.44
CA ASP A 173 16.46 -2.78 4.98
C ASP A 173 16.24 -1.42 4.29
N LEU A 174 15.19 -0.68 4.68
CA LEU A 174 14.91 0.68 4.19
C LEU A 174 15.97 1.70 4.65
N ALA A 175 16.43 1.63 5.90
CA ALA A 175 17.50 2.50 6.39
C ALA A 175 18.80 2.30 5.60
N THR A 176 19.22 1.04 5.41
CA THR A 176 20.39 0.69 4.60
C THR A 176 20.23 1.13 3.14
N ALA A 177 19.06 0.92 2.53
CA ALA A 177 18.79 1.39 1.18
C ALA A 177 18.81 2.92 1.04
N ASN A 178 18.37 3.66 2.08
CA ASN A 178 18.43 5.11 2.11
C ASN A 178 19.88 5.62 2.32
N GLU A 179 20.67 4.93 3.15
CA GLU A 179 22.11 5.22 3.32
C GLU A 179 22.88 5.03 2.00
N THR A 180 22.67 3.91 1.29
CA THR A 180 23.31 3.70 -0.02
C THR A 180 22.80 4.65 -1.10
N LEU A 181 21.53 5.06 -1.06
CA LEU A 181 21.00 6.09 -1.97
C LEU A 181 21.67 7.46 -1.73
N VAL A 182 21.89 7.86 -0.47
CA VAL A 182 22.62 9.09 -0.13
C VAL A 182 24.09 9.00 -0.54
N GLU A 183 24.74 7.84 -0.36
CA GLU A 183 26.10 7.61 -0.85
C GLU A 183 26.18 7.75 -2.37
N ILE A 184 25.29 7.08 -3.10
CA ILE A 184 25.21 7.13 -4.58
C ILE A 184 24.98 8.56 -5.08
N GLN A 185 24.05 9.31 -4.46
CA GLN A 185 23.81 10.71 -4.81
C GLN A 185 25.02 11.63 -4.57
N SER A 186 25.94 11.28 -3.65
CA SER A 186 27.14 12.09 -3.38
C SER A 186 28.16 12.13 -4.54
N PHE A 187 28.12 11.13 -5.42
CA PHE A 187 28.93 11.02 -6.64
C PHE A 187 28.39 11.84 -7.82
N VAL A 188 27.27 12.56 -7.65
CA VAL A 188 26.53 13.23 -8.71
C VAL A 188 26.47 14.74 -8.44
N THR A 189 26.61 15.56 -9.47
CA THR A 189 26.27 17.00 -9.38
C THR A 189 24.81 17.17 -9.79
N PRO A 190 23.92 17.75 -8.95
CA PRO A 190 22.55 18.02 -9.37
C PRO A 190 22.56 19.00 -10.55
N LEU A 191 22.11 18.52 -11.71
CA LEU A 191 21.87 19.34 -12.90
C LEU A 191 20.65 20.24 -12.66
N GLN A 192 20.39 21.16 -13.59
CA GLN A 192 19.28 22.11 -13.50
C GLN A 192 18.33 21.97 -14.70
N PRO A 193 17.01 22.11 -14.53
CA PRO A 193 16.07 22.16 -15.66
C PRO A 193 16.47 23.29 -16.63
N LEU A 194 16.48 23.01 -17.94
CA LEU A 194 16.92 23.98 -18.95
C LEU A 194 16.15 25.30 -18.87
N ALA A 195 14.86 25.27 -18.55
CA ALA A 195 14.02 26.45 -18.34
C ALA A 195 14.62 27.48 -17.34
N ASN A 196 15.41 27.04 -16.36
CA ASN A 196 16.04 27.91 -15.37
C ASN A 196 17.27 28.67 -15.90
N ARG A 197 17.85 28.24 -17.04
CA ARG A 197 19.11 28.77 -17.59
C ARG A 197 19.08 29.10 -19.09
N LYS A 198 18.02 28.73 -19.81
CA LYS A 198 17.91 28.84 -21.27
C LYS A 198 18.31 30.23 -21.80
N THR A 199 17.81 31.29 -21.17
CA THR A 199 18.12 32.68 -21.53
C THR A 199 19.58 33.07 -21.28
N GLN A 200 20.16 32.66 -20.15
CA GLN A 200 21.58 32.90 -19.84
C GLN A 200 22.50 32.19 -20.84
N ILE A 201 22.18 30.95 -21.19
CA ILE A 201 22.90 30.15 -22.18
C ILE A 201 22.75 30.79 -23.58
N GLN A 202 21.54 31.22 -23.95
CA GLN A 202 21.25 31.96 -25.18
C GLN A 202 22.06 33.24 -25.33
N ASP A 203 22.05 34.10 -24.32
CA ASP A 203 22.78 35.37 -24.35
C ASP A 203 24.30 35.13 -24.41
N ALA A 204 24.83 34.14 -23.68
CA ALA A 204 26.25 33.80 -23.72
C ALA A 204 26.69 33.29 -25.11
N LEU A 205 26.01 32.28 -25.66
CA LEU A 205 26.33 31.69 -26.97
C LEU A 205 26.10 32.68 -28.12
N GLY A 206 25.01 33.44 -28.07
CA GLY A 206 24.72 34.52 -29.01
C GLY A 206 25.78 35.64 -28.95
N ASN A 207 26.37 35.88 -27.79
CA ASN A 207 27.48 36.82 -27.65
C ASN A 207 28.80 36.27 -28.22
N VAL A 208 29.08 34.99 -28.06
CA VAL A 208 30.24 34.31 -28.70
C VAL A 208 30.15 34.46 -30.21
N PHE A 209 29.01 34.12 -30.83
CA PHE A 209 28.81 34.30 -32.28
C PHE A 209 29.10 35.73 -32.76
N ARG A 210 28.55 36.74 -32.07
CA ARG A 210 28.78 38.16 -32.41
C ARG A 210 30.26 38.52 -32.39
N GLN A 211 31.00 38.12 -31.35
CA GLN A 211 32.42 38.46 -31.25
C GLN A 211 33.28 37.77 -32.33
N PHE A 212 32.98 36.52 -32.69
CA PHE A 212 33.63 35.83 -33.82
C PHE A 212 33.30 36.52 -35.16
N LEU A 213 32.04 36.91 -35.38
CA LEU A 213 31.63 37.67 -36.56
C LEU A 213 32.36 39.02 -36.64
N ASP A 214 32.40 39.80 -35.56
CA ASP A 214 33.03 41.12 -35.50
C ASP A 214 34.55 41.02 -35.77
N LEU A 215 35.24 40.02 -35.19
CA LEU A 215 36.64 39.74 -35.49
C LEU A 215 36.84 39.43 -36.97
N PHE A 216 36.04 38.53 -37.55
CA PHE A 216 36.24 38.13 -38.94
C PHE A 216 35.83 39.21 -39.94
N VAL A 217 34.84 40.04 -39.65
CA VAL A 217 34.56 41.26 -40.42
C VAL A 217 35.74 42.24 -40.37
N ALA A 218 36.42 42.38 -39.23
CA ALA A 218 37.61 43.22 -39.11
C ALA A 218 38.83 42.65 -39.87
N GLU A 219 39.17 41.37 -39.68
CA GLU A 219 40.38 40.76 -40.29
C GLU A 219 40.20 40.41 -41.77
N PHE A 220 39.01 39.96 -42.19
CA PHE A 220 38.74 39.49 -43.55
C PHE A 220 37.87 40.42 -44.40
N GLY A 221 37.24 41.46 -43.81
CA GLY A 221 36.58 42.54 -44.56
C GLY A 221 37.56 43.48 -45.29
N GLY A 222 38.85 43.40 -44.99
CA GLY A 222 39.91 44.16 -45.66
C GLY A 222 40.24 43.70 -47.08
N ASP A 223 40.98 44.55 -47.80
CA ASP A 223 41.57 44.22 -49.10
C ASP A 223 42.72 43.22 -48.93
N VAL A 224 42.45 41.97 -49.28
CA VAL A 224 43.41 40.87 -49.27
C VAL A 224 43.59 40.37 -50.70
N ASN A 225 44.82 40.46 -51.21
CA ASN A 225 45.20 39.78 -52.45
C ASN A 225 45.41 38.28 -52.14
N LEU A 226 44.43 37.46 -52.46
CA LEU A 226 44.52 36.00 -52.28
C LEU A 226 45.42 35.41 -53.37
N GLY A 227 46.53 34.80 -52.96
CA GLY A 227 47.37 34.01 -53.87
C GLY A 227 46.66 32.70 -54.28
N VAL A 228 47.04 32.15 -55.43
CA VAL A 228 46.47 30.90 -55.99
C VAL A 228 46.31 29.76 -54.95
N PRO A 229 47.26 29.50 -54.03
CA PRO A 229 47.12 28.43 -53.03
C PRO A 229 45.89 28.57 -52.10
N ALA A 230 45.42 29.81 -51.84
CA ALA A 230 44.29 30.04 -50.95
C ALA A 230 42.97 29.45 -51.50
N ALA A 231 42.80 29.48 -52.83
CA ALA A 231 41.62 28.93 -53.50
C ALA A 231 41.62 27.38 -53.54
N GLU A 232 42.79 26.75 -53.44
CA GLU A 232 42.90 25.29 -53.31
C GLU A 232 42.77 24.82 -51.85
N ALA A 233 43.23 25.62 -50.89
CA ALA A 233 43.12 25.31 -49.47
C ALA A 233 41.67 25.20 -48.96
N MET A 234 40.78 26.06 -49.46
CA MET A 234 39.34 26.03 -49.19
C MET A 234 38.52 25.41 -50.34
N LYS A 235 39.07 24.44 -51.08
CA LYS A 235 38.41 23.78 -52.23
C LYS A 235 37.00 23.23 -51.97
N ASN A 236 36.66 22.97 -50.70
CA ASN A 236 35.37 22.50 -50.21
C ASN A 236 34.36 23.65 -49.98
N PHE A 237 34.82 24.85 -49.64
CA PHE A 237 33.98 26.04 -49.47
C PHE A 237 33.83 26.76 -50.80
N ARG A 238 32.60 26.95 -51.29
CA ARG A 238 32.33 27.64 -52.56
C ARG A 238 31.08 28.50 -52.45
N PRO A 239 31.06 29.69 -53.10
CA PRO A 239 32.15 30.31 -53.85
C PRO A 239 33.23 30.93 -52.94
N LEU A 240 34.48 30.93 -53.38
CA LEU A 240 35.54 31.77 -52.82
C LEU A 240 36.27 32.50 -53.95
N PRO A 241 35.87 33.74 -54.26
CA PRO A 241 36.56 34.56 -55.24
C PRO A 241 37.92 35.02 -54.73
N ALA A 242 38.92 35.07 -55.61
CA ALA A 242 40.29 35.42 -55.26
C ALA A 242 40.53 36.94 -55.12
N SER A 243 39.53 37.79 -55.37
CA SER A 243 39.70 39.24 -55.36
C SER A 243 39.42 39.91 -53.99
N SER A 244 39.55 41.24 -53.99
CA SER A 244 39.17 42.13 -52.90
C SER A 244 37.71 42.62 -52.96
N SER A 245 36.85 42.04 -53.83
CA SER A 245 35.45 42.47 -53.96
C SER A 245 34.66 42.31 -52.64
N THR A 246 33.57 43.07 -52.50
CA THR A 246 32.66 42.97 -51.35
C THR A 246 32.11 41.55 -51.21
N ALA A 247 31.78 40.89 -52.32
CA ALA A 247 31.32 39.50 -52.33
C ALA A 247 32.44 38.55 -51.85
N ALA A 248 33.68 38.72 -52.34
CA ALA A 248 34.82 37.92 -51.92
C ALA A 248 35.14 38.05 -50.42
N LYS A 249 35.03 39.27 -49.88
CA LYS A 249 35.14 39.56 -48.45
C LYS A 249 34.04 38.86 -47.64
N ARG A 250 32.78 38.97 -48.06
CA ARG A 250 31.64 38.28 -47.43
C ARG A 250 31.86 36.76 -47.38
N MET A 251 32.33 36.14 -48.45
CA MET A 251 32.61 34.70 -48.49
C MET A 251 33.78 34.30 -47.57
N ARG A 252 34.83 35.11 -47.47
CA ARG A 252 35.93 34.88 -46.50
C ARG A 252 35.46 34.90 -45.04
N VAL A 253 34.58 35.84 -44.68
CA VAL A 253 33.97 35.90 -43.34
C VAL A 253 33.12 34.66 -43.07
N ALA A 254 32.27 34.27 -44.03
CA ALA A 254 31.43 33.07 -43.92
C ALA A 254 32.25 31.78 -43.75
N ALA A 255 33.37 31.64 -44.48
CA ALA A 255 34.27 30.50 -44.36
C ALA A 255 35.09 30.50 -43.06
N ALA A 256 35.42 31.67 -42.52
CA ALA A 256 36.07 31.77 -41.20
C ALA A 256 35.12 31.40 -40.05
N LEU A 257 33.82 31.72 -40.17
CA LEU A 257 32.79 31.29 -39.23
C LEU A 257 32.60 29.76 -39.27
N GLU A 258 32.49 29.14 -40.45
CA GLU A 258 32.30 27.67 -40.55
C GLU A 258 33.47 26.90 -39.90
N ILE A 259 34.70 27.23 -40.29
CA ILE A 259 35.93 26.64 -39.73
C ILE A 259 36.01 26.81 -38.20
N SER A 260 35.49 27.93 -37.68
CA SER A 260 35.44 28.16 -36.23
C SER A 260 34.34 27.34 -35.57
N GLY A 261 33.18 27.17 -36.21
CA GLY A 261 32.11 26.29 -35.76
C GLY A 261 32.58 24.83 -35.67
N GLU A 262 33.24 24.32 -36.72
CA GLU A 262 33.81 22.96 -36.75
C GLU A 262 34.82 22.75 -35.60
N ALA A 263 35.81 23.63 -35.46
CA ALA A 263 36.84 23.51 -34.44
C ALA A 263 36.30 23.70 -33.00
N LEU A 264 35.31 24.58 -32.80
CA LEU A 264 34.63 24.73 -31.52
C LEU A 264 33.85 23.47 -31.16
N ILE A 265 33.12 22.83 -32.09
CA ILE A 265 32.45 21.55 -31.82
C ILE A 265 33.44 20.45 -31.46
N GLN A 266 34.55 20.36 -32.21
CA GLN A 266 35.53 19.29 -32.03
C GLN A 266 36.25 19.36 -30.67
N HIS A 267 36.55 20.57 -30.17
CA HIS A 267 37.39 20.75 -28.98
C HIS A 267 36.72 21.40 -27.77
N VAL A 268 35.72 22.27 -27.97
CA VAL A 268 35.13 23.13 -26.92
C VAL A 268 33.71 22.71 -26.55
N PHE A 269 32.81 22.53 -27.52
CA PHE A 269 31.40 22.17 -27.29
C PHE A 269 31.21 20.66 -27.05
N ARG A 270 31.89 20.15 -26.02
CA ARG A 270 31.87 18.75 -25.56
C ARG A 270 31.94 18.66 -24.03
N GLN A 271 31.69 17.48 -23.46
CA GLN A 271 31.91 17.26 -22.02
C GLN A 271 33.42 17.37 -21.67
N PRO A 272 33.80 17.99 -20.53
CA PRO A 272 35.16 17.90 -20.00
C PRO A 272 35.53 16.44 -19.70
N LEU A 273 36.82 16.13 -19.71
CA LEU A 273 37.38 14.77 -19.48
C LEU A 273 37.00 13.70 -20.53
N VAL A 274 36.14 14.03 -21.49
CA VAL A 274 35.60 13.10 -22.49
C VAL A 274 36.36 13.19 -23.82
N ASN A 275 36.76 12.05 -24.38
CA ASN A 275 37.35 11.96 -25.72
C ASN A 275 36.26 11.90 -26.81
N HIS A 276 36.63 11.98 -28.09
CA HIS A 276 35.67 11.97 -29.20
C HIS A 276 34.74 10.75 -29.19
N ASP A 277 35.28 9.55 -28.94
CA ASP A 277 34.51 8.29 -28.99
C ASP A 277 33.49 8.21 -27.86
N LEU A 278 33.87 8.60 -26.64
CA LEU A 278 32.97 8.66 -25.50
C LEU A 278 31.95 9.81 -25.64
N ASN A 279 32.31 10.92 -26.29
CA ASN A 279 31.35 11.99 -26.62
C ASN A 279 30.27 11.46 -27.58
N GLY A 280 30.67 10.71 -28.62
CA GLY A 280 29.75 10.02 -29.53
C GLY A 280 28.89 8.98 -28.83
N ALA A 281 29.46 8.20 -27.91
CA ALA A 281 28.71 7.23 -27.09
C ALA A 281 27.67 7.91 -26.18
N LEU A 282 27.99 9.07 -25.59
CA LEU A 282 27.05 9.85 -24.77
C LEU A 282 25.90 10.45 -25.60
N LYS A 283 26.17 10.93 -26.82
CA LYS A 283 25.12 11.37 -27.76
C LYS A 283 24.16 10.22 -28.11
N THR A 284 24.71 9.06 -28.49
CA THR A 284 23.92 7.86 -28.79
C THR A 284 23.12 7.37 -27.57
N ALA A 285 23.69 7.45 -26.37
CA ALA A 285 22.98 7.15 -25.14
C ALA A 285 21.81 8.12 -24.90
N ALA A 286 22.00 9.43 -25.11
CA ALA A 286 20.94 10.43 -24.93
C ALA A 286 19.72 10.22 -25.85
N MET A 287 19.92 9.69 -27.06
CA MET A 287 18.84 9.34 -27.99
C MET A 287 18.04 8.07 -27.59
N HIS A 288 18.55 7.26 -26.68
CA HIS A 288 17.92 5.99 -26.27
C HIS A 288 17.44 6.02 -24.81
N ASP A 289 18.17 6.70 -23.94
CA ASP A 289 17.92 6.83 -22.51
C ASP A 289 18.46 8.19 -22.01
N PRO A 290 17.67 9.28 -22.16
CA PRO A 290 18.11 10.62 -21.80
C PRO A 290 18.35 10.78 -20.29
N GLU A 291 17.67 9.99 -19.43
CA GLU A 291 17.85 10.01 -17.98
C GLU A 291 19.23 9.43 -17.58
N HIS A 292 19.60 8.25 -18.09
CA HIS A 292 20.93 7.69 -17.85
C HIS A 292 22.03 8.56 -18.48
N ALA A 293 21.80 9.14 -19.66
CA ALA A 293 22.76 10.07 -20.27
C ALA A 293 22.93 11.36 -19.44
N ALA A 294 21.87 11.89 -18.83
CA ALA A 294 21.95 12.98 -17.86
C ALA A 294 22.71 12.57 -16.59
N TYR A 295 22.43 11.39 -16.05
CA TYR A 295 23.10 10.84 -14.88
C TYR A 295 24.63 10.68 -15.08
N VAL A 296 25.06 10.17 -16.24
CA VAL A 296 26.49 10.05 -16.56
C VAL A 296 27.15 11.43 -16.75
N ARG A 297 26.49 12.40 -17.42
CA ARG A 297 26.98 13.79 -17.49
C ARG A 297 27.09 14.44 -16.11
N ALA A 298 26.15 14.16 -15.21
CA ALA A 298 26.14 14.67 -13.85
C ALA A 298 27.30 14.11 -12.98
N ILE A 299 27.72 12.85 -13.23
CA ILE A 299 28.94 12.26 -12.66
C ILE A 299 30.21 12.88 -13.29
N LEU A 300 30.26 13.03 -14.62
CA LEU A 300 31.41 13.66 -15.29
C LEU A 300 31.65 15.10 -14.82
N LEU A 301 30.57 15.87 -14.66
CA LEU A 301 30.60 17.21 -14.06
C LEU A 301 31.07 17.17 -12.59
N ARG A 302 30.66 16.16 -11.81
CA ARG A 302 31.13 15.97 -10.43
C ARG A 302 32.62 15.68 -10.37
N LEU A 303 33.12 14.80 -11.23
CA LEU A 303 34.54 14.46 -11.34
C LEU A 303 35.35 15.69 -11.76
N HIS A 304 34.91 16.44 -12.76
CA HIS A 304 35.56 17.68 -13.19
C HIS A 304 35.63 18.72 -12.06
N LYS A 305 34.54 18.90 -11.29
CA LYS A 305 34.49 19.79 -10.12
C LYS A 305 35.26 19.32 -8.89
N LEU A 306 35.75 18.07 -8.87
CA LEU A 306 36.61 17.54 -7.81
C LEU A 306 38.11 17.70 -8.11
N LEU A 307 38.47 18.04 -9.35
CA LEU A 307 39.84 18.40 -9.72
C LEU A 307 40.24 19.76 -9.13
N LEU A 308 41.54 19.99 -8.99
CA LEU A 308 42.06 21.30 -8.59
C LEU A 308 41.75 22.36 -9.65
N GLU A 309 41.58 23.61 -9.24
CA GLU A 309 41.19 24.71 -10.14
C GLU A 309 42.20 24.90 -11.29
N ASP A 310 43.50 24.65 -11.04
CA ASP A 310 44.54 24.70 -12.05
C ASP A 310 44.49 23.52 -13.04
N GLU A 311 44.03 22.34 -12.62
CA GLU A 311 43.80 21.19 -13.50
C GLU A 311 42.59 21.43 -14.40
N GLN A 312 41.50 21.98 -13.85
CA GLN A 312 40.32 22.40 -14.62
C GLN A 312 40.70 23.42 -15.69
N LYS A 313 41.47 24.45 -15.32
CA LYS A 313 42.03 25.45 -16.25
C LYS A 313 42.96 24.82 -17.29
N GLN A 314 43.80 23.85 -16.91
CA GLN A 314 44.70 23.19 -17.86
C GLN A 314 43.93 22.39 -18.92
N ILE A 315 42.83 21.72 -18.55
CA ILE A 315 41.95 21.01 -19.49
C ILE A 315 41.28 22.01 -20.46
N GLN A 316 40.77 23.13 -19.94
CA GLN A 316 40.17 24.20 -20.76
C GLN A 316 41.21 24.84 -21.69
N GLU A 317 42.39 25.18 -21.19
CA GLU A 317 43.51 25.75 -21.95
C GLU A 317 43.94 24.82 -23.10
N VAL A 318 44.07 23.52 -22.89
CA VAL A 318 44.41 22.55 -23.95
C VAL A 318 43.31 22.48 -25.01
N ASN A 319 42.04 22.45 -24.61
CA ASN A 319 40.90 22.47 -25.54
C ASN A 319 40.88 23.76 -26.38
N VAL A 320 41.11 24.92 -25.75
CA VAL A 320 41.18 26.23 -26.41
C VAL A 320 42.40 26.32 -27.34
N GLN A 321 43.58 25.86 -26.91
CA GLN A 321 44.78 25.84 -27.76
C GLN A 321 44.59 24.98 -29.00
N ASN A 322 43.94 23.82 -28.87
CA ASN A 322 43.61 22.96 -30.02
C ASN A 322 42.66 23.66 -31.00
N ALA A 323 41.57 24.28 -30.51
CA ALA A 323 40.65 25.03 -31.35
C ALA A 323 41.34 26.23 -32.06
N VAL A 324 42.08 27.05 -31.32
CA VAL A 324 42.83 28.20 -31.88
C VAL A 324 43.88 27.73 -32.88
N GLY A 325 44.58 26.63 -32.61
CA GLY A 325 45.58 26.04 -33.48
C GLY A 325 44.98 25.52 -34.79
N GLU A 326 43.83 24.84 -34.73
CA GLU A 326 43.12 24.33 -35.89
C GLU A 326 42.55 25.46 -36.76
N ILE A 327 41.85 26.43 -36.16
CA ILE A 327 41.31 27.62 -36.87
C ILE A 327 42.46 28.41 -37.53
N THR A 328 43.55 28.66 -36.79
CA THR A 328 44.72 29.39 -37.33
C THR A 328 45.42 28.60 -38.45
N THR A 329 45.48 27.27 -38.35
CA THR A 329 46.08 26.40 -39.38
C THR A 329 45.20 26.33 -40.63
N ALA A 330 43.87 26.32 -40.49
CA ALA A 330 42.95 26.34 -41.61
C ALA A 330 42.94 27.71 -42.32
N LEU A 331 42.78 28.81 -41.58
CA LEU A 331 42.73 30.17 -42.13
C LEU A 331 44.10 30.69 -42.58
N GLY A 332 45.20 30.22 -41.99
CA GLY A 332 46.55 30.59 -42.38
C GLY A 332 46.93 30.14 -43.80
N LYS A 333 46.33 29.05 -44.31
CA LYS A 333 46.45 28.61 -45.71
C LYS A 333 45.78 29.58 -46.69
N VAL A 334 44.85 30.41 -46.20
CA VAL A 334 43.94 31.24 -46.99
C VAL A 334 44.38 32.70 -46.96
N THR A 335 44.69 33.22 -45.78
CA THR A 335 45.29 34.55 -45.61
C THR A 335 46.59 34.44 -44.80
N PRO A 336 47.73 34.10 -45.45
CA PRO A 336 49.03 33.97 -44.77
C PRO A 336 49.48 35.21 -43.99
N ARG A 337 48.97 36.39 -44.36
CA ARG A 337 49.25 37.67 -43.67
C ARG A 337 48.48 37.85 -42.35
N ALA A 338 47.37 37.14 -42.15
CA ALA A 338 46.61 37.15 -40.90
C ALA A 338 47.14 36.12 -39.90
N ALA A 339 47.70 35.00 -40.38
CA ALA A 339 48.09 33.84 -39.58
C ALA A 339 48.92 34.16 -38.32
N SER A 340 49.89 35.09 -38.42
CA SER A 340 50.78 35.46 -37.30
C SER A 340 50.15 36.40 -36.27
N GLY A 341 49.03 37.07 -36.58
CA GLY A 341 48.33 38.00 -35.69
C GLY A 341 46.95 37.51 -35.23
N LEU A 342 46.43 36.44 -35.81
CA LEU A 342 45.07 35.94 -35.58
C LEU A 342 44.95 35.10 -34.30
N ALA A 343 45.89 34.19 -34.04
CA ALA A 343 45.88 33.32 -32.85
C ALA A 343 45.69 34.06 -31.51
N PRO A 344 46.42 35.17 -31.19
CA PRO A 344 46.21 35.90 -29.93
C PRO A 344 44.88 36.68 -29.88
N LYS A 345 44.20 36.89 -31.01
CA LYS A 345 42.83 37.45 -31.06
C LYS A 345 41.76 36.37 -30.91
N LEU A 346 42.01 35.18 -31.46
CA LEU A 346 41.12 34.03 -31.35
C LEU A 346 41.08 33.44 -29.94
N LYS A 347 42.20 33.42 -29.20
CA LYS A 347 42.23 32.79 -27.88
C LYS A 347 41.14 33.33 -26.93
N PRO A 348 41.01 34.64 -26.67
CA PRO A 348 39.95 35.15 -25.80
C PRO A 348 38.52 34.81 -26.27
N LEU A 349 38.31 34.61 -27.57
CA LEU A 349 37.00 34.20 -28.12
C LEU A 349 36.72 32.72 -27.87
N CYS A 350 37.73 31.86 -27.99
CA CYS A 350 37.65 30.45 -27.64
C CYS A 350 37.54 30.25 -26.12
N ASP A 351 38.22 31.06 -25.31
CA ASP A 351 38.07 31.10 -23.85
C ASP A 351 36.62 31.45 -23.48
N ALA A 352 36.06 32.54 -24.05
CA ALA A 352 34.67 32.92 -23.85
C ALA A 352 33.65 31.88 -24.39
N ALA A 353 33.99 31.15 -25.46
CA ALA A 353 33.19 30.04 -25.96
C ALA A 353 33.17 28.86 -24.97
N ALA A 354 34.29 28.55 -24.32
CA ALA A 354 34.37 27.54 -23.28
C ALA A 354 33.61 27.96 -22.01
N GLU A 355 33.70 29.23 -21.59
CA GLU A 355 32.91 29.77 -20.48
C GLU A 355 31.40 29.72 -20.75
N ALA A 356 30.96 30.11 -21.96
CA ALA A 356 29.58 30.01 -22.38
C ALA A 356 29.09 28.55 -22.43
N TRP A 357 29.94 27.62 -22.87
CA TRP A 357 29.63 26.20 -22.90
C TRP A 357 29.59 25.55 -21.52
N ASN A 358 30.41 26.00 -20.56
CA ASN A 358 30.36 25.49 -19.19
C ASN A 358 28.97 25.66 -18.54
N LEU A 359 28.15 26.60 -19.01
CA LEU A 359 26.76 26.76 -18.59
C LEU A 359 25.83 25.62 -19.08
N THR A 360 26.12 25.01 -20.24
CA THR A 360 25.34 23.88 -20.81
C THR A 360 25.65 22.56 -20.11
N LEU A 361 26.84 22.43 -19.52
CA LEU A 361 27.23 21.24 -18.75
C LEU A 361 26.37 21.05 -17.49
N GLU A 362 25.80 22.13 -16.95
CA GLU A 362 25.04 22.13 -15.70
C GLU A 362 23.52 21.91 -15.88
N VAL A 363 23.02 21.64 -17.09
CA VAL A 363 21.58 21.42 -17.34
C VAL A 363 21.20 19.96 -17.61
N GLU A 364 19.98 19.62 -17.20
CA GLU A 364 19.39 18.27 -17.27
C GLU A 364 19.27 17.76 -18.70
N ASN A 365 18.80 18.59 -19.63
CA ASN A 365 18.73 18.25 -21.05
C ASN A 365 20.14 18.06 -21.64
N ASN A 366 20.29 17.13 -22.58
CA ASN A 366 21.52 17.03 -23.36
C ASN A 366 21.54 18.14 -24.41
N ILE A 367 22.50 19.08 -24.32
CA ILE A 367 22.67 20.14 -25.31
C ILE A 367 23.71 19.70 -26.34
N GLU A 368 23.36 19.81 -27.62
CA GLU A 368 24.24 19.47 -28.74
C GLU A 368 24.40 20.64 -29.71
N ALA A 369 25.52 20.65 -30.42
CA ALA A 369 25.84 21.61 -31.46
C ALA A 369 25.88 20.90 -32.83
N HIS A 370 25.10 21.41 -33.77
CA HIS A 370 24.82 20.79 -35.08
C HIS A 370 25.29 21.69 -36.23
N LEU A 371 25.97 21.10 -37.22
CA LEU A 371 26.35 21.75 -38.48
C LEU A 371 25.58 21.23 -39.70
N GLN A 372 24.64 20.30 -39.52
CA GLN A 372 23.80 19.77 -40.60
C GLN A 372 22.44 20.48 -40.59
N PHE A 373 22.05 21.06 -41.73
CA PHE A 373 20.79 21.81 -41.85
C PHE A 373 19.56 20.93 -41.60
N GLU A 374 19.60 19.69 -42.11
CA GLU A 374 18.52 18.69 -42.01
C GLU A 374 18.24 18.21 -40.56
N GLU A 375 19.22 18.30 -39.65
CA GLU A 375 19.09 17.81 -38.26
C GLU A 375 18.26 18.73 -37.34
N VAL A 376 18.05 20.00 -37.72
CA VAL A 376 17.44 21.01 -36.84
C VAL A 376 16.29 21.73 -37.56
N PRO A 377 15.01 21.43 -37.25
CA PRO A 377 13.86 22.02 -37.93
C PRO A 377 13.73 23.54 -37.72
N GLY A 378 13.58 24.30 -38.82
CA GLY A 378 12.93 25.62 -38.83
C GLY A 378 13.68 26.84 -38.28
N GLU A 379 14.85 26.67 -37.64
CA GLU A 379 15.40 27.72 -36.74
C GLU A 379 16.75 28.34 -37.17
N TRP A 380 17.16 28.06 -38.40
CA TRP A 380 18.34 28.63 -39.04
C TRP A 380 18.13 30.08 -39.51
N ARG A 381 19.17 30.91 -39.40
CA ARG A 381 19.14 32.32 -39.84
C ARG A 381 20.20 32.61 -40.89
N SER A 382 19.87 33.44 -41.88
CA SER A 382 20.88 33.94 -42.83
C SER A 382 21.97 34.72 -42.08
N VAL A 383 23.24 34.39 -42.32
CA VAL A 383 24.38 35.05 -41.68
C VAL A 383 24.35 36.57 -41.96
N PRO A 384 24.47 37.46 -40.94
CA PRO A 384 24.24 38.90 -41.09
C PRO A 384 25.46 39.64 -41.70
N LEU A 385 25.81 39.26 -42.94
CA LEU A 385 26.86 39.87 -43.75
C LEU A 385 26.31 41.17 -44.38
N ALA A 386 26.69 42.32 -43.84
CA ALA A 386 26.08 43.62 -44.14
C ALA A 386 25.94 43.96 -45.65
N GLU A 387 24.74 44.41 -46.04
CA GLU A 387 24.49 45.04 -47.34
C GLU A 387 25.04 46.48 -47.38
N THR A 388 26.34 46.62 -47.63
CA THR A 388 26.88 47.89 -48.13
C THR A 388 26.33 48.21 -49.53
N ASP A 389 25.85 49.44 -49.66
CA ASP A 389 25.43 50.11 -50.90
C ASP A 389 24.28 49.50 -51.72
N LYS A 390 23.06 49.63 -51.17
CA LYS A 390 21.90 50.06 -51.99
C LYS A 390 21.41 51.43 -51.54
N LYS A 391 21.83 52.48 -52.25
CA LYS A 391 21.17 53.79 -52.19
C LYS A 391 19.73 53.64 -52.67
N GLN A 392 18.79 53.65 -51.73
CA GLN A 392 17.36 53.73 -52.01
C GLN A 392 17.10 55.01 -52.83
N PRO A 393 16.56 54.92 -54.07
CA PRO A 393 16.35 56.09 -54.90
C PRO A 393 15.21 56.93 -54.34
N SER A 394 15.54 58.12 -53.82
CA SER A 394 14.56 59.06 -53.26
C SER A 394 13.77 59.77 -54.38
N SER A 395 12.75 59.11 -54.93
CA SER A 395 11.79 59.71 -55.86
C SER A 395 10.67 60.44 -55.09
N SER A 396 10.86 61.73 -54.84
CA SER A 396 9.86 62.59 -54.21
C SER A 396 8.77 63.03 -55.20
N ALA A 397 7.50 62.77 -54.89
CA ALA A 397 6.36 63.34 -55.61
C ALA A 397 5.08 63.44 -54.75
N ALA A 398 4.46 64.63 -54.79
CA ALA A 398 3.06 64.97 -54.48
C ALA A 398 2.40 64.40 -53.19
N ALA A 399 2.13 65.32 -52.26
CA ALA A 399 1.34 65.06 -51.05
C ALA A 399 -0.19 65.03 -51.29
N ALA A 400 -0.90 64.36 -50.38
CA ALA A 400 -2.28 64.69 -49.99
C ALA A 400 -2.39 64.54 -48.46
N ALA A 401 -3.20 65.36 -47.79
CA ALA A 401 -3.23 65.47 -46.33
C ALA A 401 -4.53 64.93 -45.70
N GLY A 402 -4.46 64.44 -44.45
CA GLY A 402 -5.66 64.00 -43.72
C GLY A 402 -5.42 63.48 -42.29
N ASN A 403 -5.49 64.38 -41.30
CA ASN A 403 -5.75 64.17 -39.86
C ASN A 403 -5.20 62.91 -39.13
N GLY A 404 -4.25 63.14 -38.21
CA GLY A 404 -3.74 62.11 -37.32
C GLY A 404 -4.54 61.86 -36.02
N LYS A 405 -4.02 60.93 -35.22
CA LYS A 405 -4.26 60.80 -33.77
C LYS A 405 -3.02 60.20 -33.09
N SER A 406 -2.90 60.38 -31.78
CA SER A 406 -1.69 60.12 -30.98
C SER A 406 -1.24 58.65 -30.94
N PRO A 407 0.05 58.36 -30.72
CA PRO A 407 0.59 56.99 -30.71
C PRO A 407 0.20 56.20 -29.45
N ALA A 408 -0.08 54.92 -29.64
CA ALA A 408 -0.06 53.89 -28.60
C ALA A 408 1.35 53.27 -28.51
N PRO A 409 1.75 52.62 -27.40
CA PRO A 409 3.08 52.04 -27.26
C PRO A 409 3.34 50.90 -28.27
N PRO A 410 4.59 50.68 -28.69
CA PRO A 410 4.92 49.64 -29.68
C PRO A 410 4.70 48.25 -29.09
N ASN A 411 3.69 47.55 -29.58
CA ASN A 411 3.51 46.13 -29.32
C ASN A 411 4.69 45.35 -29.92
N GLN A 412 5.22 44.36 -29.21
CA GLN A 412 6.36 43.57 -29.68
C GLN A 412 5.93 42.59 -30.78
N GLN A 413 5.82 43.09 -32.01
CA GLN A 413 5.77 42.23 -33.17
C GLN A 413 7.12 41.53 -33.32
N GLN A 414 7.18 40.25 -32.93
CA GLN A 414 8.20 39.34 -33.44
C GLN A 414 8.15 39.41 -34.96
N SER A 415 9.20 39.96 -35.57
CA SER A 415 9.33 40.01 -37.02
C SER A 415 9.48 38.58 -37.54
N GLN A 416 8.41 38.04 -38.12
CA GLN A 416 8.43 36.75 -38.81
C GLN A 416 9.44 36.82 -39.96
N GLN A 417 10.66 36.34 -39.73
CA GLN A 417 11.59 36.07 -40.81
C GLN A 417 11.03 34.91 -41.64
N PRO A 418 11.19 34.93 -42.97
CA PRO A 418 10.75 33.81 -43.80
C PRO A 418 11.53 32.55 -43.38
N SER A 419 10.82 31.44 -43.18
CA SER A 419 11.41 30.13 -42.96
C SER A 419 12.24 29.73 -44.17
N LEU A 420 13.55 29.60 -44.00
CA LEU A 420 14.47 29.19 -45.06
C LEU A 420 14.17 27.75 -45.46
N SER A 421 14.07 27.48 -46.76
CA SER A 421 14.03 26.11 -47.28
C SER A 421 15.46 25.60 -47.54
N ASP A 422 15.62 24.28 -47.64
CA ASP A 422 16.89 23.67 -48.04
C ASP A 422 17.41 24.24 -49.38
N ALA A 423 16.49 24.48 -50.32
CA ALA A 423 16.79 25.09 -51.62
C ALA A 423 17.28 26.55 -51.54
N ASP A 424 17.11 27.25 -50.40
CA ASP A 424 17.67 28.59 -50.17
C ASP A 424 19.09 28.55 -49.58
N VAL A 425 19.52 27.41 -49.04
CA VAL A 425 20.78 27.25 -48.30
C VAL A 425 21.90 26.72 -49.19
N VAL A 426 23.10 27.27 -49.01
CA VAL A 426 24.36 26.79 -49.62
C VAL A 426 25.20 26.02 -48.61
N ARG A 427 25.20 26.48 -47.35
CA ARG A 427 26.15 26.02 -46.31
C ARG A 427 25.71 26.48 -44.92
N VAL A 428 25.88 25.64 -43.90
CA VAL A 428 25.87 26.08 -42.50
C VAL A 428 27.22 26.74 -42.20
N VAL A 429 27.21 27.91 -41.56
CA VAL A 429 28.43 28.67 -41.22
C VAL A 429 28.59 28.93 -39.73
N TRP A 430 27.58 28.61 -38.91
CA TRP A 430 27.70 28.56 -37.46
C TRP A 430 26.68 27.57 -36.90
N PRO A 431 27.04 26.73 -35.92
CA PRO A 431 26.15 25.67 -35.49
C PRO A 431 24.87 26.18 -34.84
N ALA A 432 23.78 25.46 -35.08
CA ALA A 432 22.61 25.51 -34.23
C ALA A 432 22.90 24.71 -32.95
N LEU A 433 22.40 25.18 -31.81
CA LEU A 433 22.48 24.44 -30.56
C LEU A 433 21.06 24.08 -30.11
N THR A 434 20.81 22.79 -29.94
CA THR A 434 19.53 22.20 -29.56
C THR A 434 19.67 21.48 -28.23
N ALA A 435 18.54 21.29 -27.54
CA ALA A 435 18.42 20.46 -26.36
C ALA A 435 17.49 19.28 -26.68
N HIS A 436 17.93 18.06 -26.37
CA HIS A 436 17.04 16.89 -26.40
C HIS A 436 15.96 17.06 -25.32
N VAL A 437 14.69 16.98 -25.72
CA VAL A 437 13.54 16.93 -24.81
C VAL A 437 13.01 15.49 -24.79
N ALA A 438 12.76 14.96 -23.60
CA ALA A 438 12.20 13.62 -23.45
C ALA A 438 10.68 13.67 -23.72
N GLU A 439 10.26 13.14 -24.86
CA GLU A 439 8.86 13.18 -25.30
C GLU A 439 8.10 11.87 -25.01
N ALA A 440 6.78 11.97 -24.80
CA ALA A 440 5.94 10.86 -24.36
C ALA A 440 5.45 9.94 -25.50
N GLU A 441 5.56 10.34 -26.77
CA GLU A 441 4.95 9.62 -27.92
C GLU A 441 5.97 9.09 -28.94
N GLY A 442 7.27 9.15 -28.64
CA GLY A 442 8.30 8.36 -29.33
C GLY A 442 8.93 8.99 -30.57
N GLN A 443 8.76 10.30 -30.78
CA GLN A 443 9.69 11.09 -31.59
C GLN A 443 10.61 11.91 -30.66
N ALA A 444 11.80 12.28 -31.14
CA ALA A 444 12.69 13.16 -30.39
C ALA A 444 12.30 14.62 -30.64
N GLU A 445 11.70 15.29 -29.66
CA GLU A 445 11.50 16.73 -29.72
C GLU A 445 12.82 17.43 -29.37
N PHE A 446 13.18 18.44 -30.17
CA PHE A 446 14.37 19.26 -29.97
C PHE A 446 13.97 20.69 -29.63
N GLU A 447 14.35 21.16 -28.43
CA GLU A 447 14.15 22.55 -28.04
C GLU A 447 15.36 23.39 -28.46
N LEU A 448 15.14 24.49 -29.20
CA LEU A 448 16.24 25.39 -29.55
C LEU A 448 16.88 26.03 -28.33
N VAL A 449 18.17 25.82 -28.17
CA VAL A 449 19.01 26.63 -27.29
C VAL A 449 19.46 27.87 -28.06
N SER A 450 20.29 27.74 -29.11
CA SER A 450 20.76 28.88 -29.91
C SER A 450 20.54 28.64 -31.41
N CYS A 451 20.03 29.65 -32.12
CA CYS A 451 19.89 29.59 -33.57
C CYS A 451 21.25 29.46 -34.28
N GLY A 452 21.33 28.55 -35.24
CA GLY A 452 22.48 28.44 -36.14
C GLY A 452 22.40 29.44 -37.29
N TYR A 453 23.52 29.65 -37.97
CA TYR A 453 23.60 30.56 -39.11
C TYR A 453 23.98 29.84 -40.39
N VAL A 454 23.30 30.19 -41.48
CA VAL A 454 23.50 29.65 -42.83
C VAL A 454 23.89 30.74 -43.82
N LEU A 455 24.66 30.35 -44.82
CA LEU A 455 24.90 31.13 -46.03
C LEU A 455 23.89 30.72 -47.09
N THR A 456 23.18 31.69 -47.68
CA THR A 456 22.09 31.45 -48.63
C THR A 456 22.52 31.71 -50.08
N TRP A 457 21.84 31.10 -51.06
CA TRP A 457 22.11 31.30 -52.49
C TRP A 457 21.96 32.77 -52.93
N ALA A 458 21.10 33.54 -52.24
CA ALA A 458 20.97 34.98 -52.43
C ALA A 458 22.26 35.75 -52.08
N GLN A 459 23.05 35.25 -51.12
CA GLN A 459 24.29 35.88 -50.64
C GLN A 459 25.53 35.43 -51.42
N THR A 460 25.52 34.24 -52.03
CA THR A 460 26.65 33.70 -52.81
C THR A 460 26.66 34.13 -54.27
N LYS A 461 25.51 34.46 -54.85
CA LYS A 461 25.32 34.78 -56.28
C LYS A 461 26.34 35.75 -56.88
N GLU A 462 26.69 36.83 -56.18
CA GLU A 462 27.70 37.79 -56.64
C GLU A 462 29.11 37.17 -56.73
N ALA A 463 29.47 36.35 -55.75
CA ALA A 463 30.75 35.65 -55.67
C ALA A 463 30.83 34.48 -56.67
N GLU A 464 29.74 33.77 -56.95
CA GLU A 464 29.69 32.73 -57.99
C GLU A 464 29.98 33.30 -59.38
N VAL A 465 29.35 34.42 -59.75
CA VAL A 465 29.58 35.11 -61.02
C VAL A 465 31.03 35.56 -61.14
N GLU A 466 31.65 36.04 -60.04
CA GLU A 466 33.06 36.41 -60.03
C GLU A 466 33.99 35.21 -60.24
N VAL A 467 33.77 34.10 -59.51
CA VAL A 467 34.55 32.85 -59.66
C VAL A 467 34.41 32.28 -61.07
N GLU A 468 33.21 32.28 -61.64
CA GLU A 468 32.97 31.78 -62.99
C GLU A 468 33.65 32.68 -64.05
N SER A 469 33.59 34.00 -63.87
CA SER A 469 34.27 34.98 -64.73
C SER A 469 35.79 34.83 -64.68
N ALA A 470 36.37 34.75 -63.48
CA ALA A 470 37.80 34.52 -63.28
C ALA A 470 38.26 33.20 -63.91
N CYS A 471 37.47 32.12 -63.77
CA CYS A 471 37.75 30.83 -64.39
C CYS A 471 37.67 30.90 -65.93
N LYS A 472 36.68 31.61 -66.48
CA LYS A 472 36.56 31.88 -67.93
C LYS A 472 37.77 32.67 -68.45
N GLN A 473 38.21 33.69 -67.73
CA GLN A 473 39.35 34.52 -68.11
C GLN A 473 40.68 33.75 -68.05
N ALA A 474 40.97 33.03 -66.94
CA ALA A 474 42.16 32.20 -66.83
C ALA A 474 42.23 31.13 -67.95
N ARG A 475 41.11 30.52 -68.33
CA ARG A 475 41.03 29.60 -69.46
C ARG A 475 41.28 30.27 -70.82
N GLN A 476 40.92 31.54 -70.99
CA GLN A 476 41.25 32.31 -72.19
C GLN A 476 42.75 32.69 -72.23
N ASP A 477 43.33 33.09 -71.11
CA ASP A 477 44.73 33.51 -71.06
C ASP A 477 45.69 32.31 -71.21
N ILE A 478 45.37 31.13 -70.65
CA ILE A 478 46.09 29.87 -70.95
C ILE A 478 46.01 29.53 -72.45
N ARG A 479 44.84 29.70 -73.09
CA ARG A 479 44.69 29.47 -74.53
C ARG A 479 45.50 30.47 -75.37
N ARG A 480 45.55 31.74 -74.96
CA ARG A 480 46.39 32.78 -75.59
C ARG A 480 47.87 32.44 -75.46
N GLN A 481 48.34 32.09 -74.26
CA GLN A 481 49.73 31.69 -74.01
C GLN A 481 50.15 30.47 -74.84
N ALA A 482 49.29 29.46 -74.95
CA ALA A 482 49.52 28.29 -75.81
C ALA A 482 49.57 28.65 -77.31
N MET A 483 48.76 29.60 -77.77
CA MET A 483 48.81 30.10 -79.15
C MET A 483 50.04 30.96 -79.45
N SER A 484 50.53 31.77 -78.50
CA SER A 484 51.81 32.47 -78.68
C SER A 484 53.00 31.50 -78.68
N ALA A 485 53.04 30.51 -77.78
CA ALA A 485 54.11 29.52 -77.73
C ALA A 485 54.21 28.67 -79.02
N THR A 486 53.07 28.38 -79.66
CA THR A 486 53.04 27.66 -80.95
C THR A 486 53.33 28.56 -82.17
N ALA A 487 53.26 29.89 -82.04
CA ALA A 487 53.67 30.83 -83.08
C ALA A 487 55.21 30.97 -83.17
N GLU A 488 55.91 31.01 -82.03
CA GLU A 488 57.37 31.22 -81.99
C GLU A 488 58.18 29.97 -82.37
N GLY A 489 57.66 28.77 -82.14
CA GLY A 489 58.35 27.50 -82.41
C GLY A 489 58.68 27.19 -83.88
N LYS A 490 58.33 28.06 -84.84
CA LYS A 490 58.40 27.78 -86.28
C LYS A 490 59.69 28.26 -87.01
N LYS A 491 60.74 28.67 -86.29
CA LYS A 491 62.03 29.13 -86.87
C LYS A 491 63.30 28.64 -86.15
N ARG A 492 63.71 27.38 -86.42
CA ARG A 492 65.10 26.82 -86.46
C ARG A 492 64.98 25.28 -86.47
N ARG A 493 64.97 24.58 -87.61
CA ARG A 493 66.03 24.38 -88.62
C ARG A 493 67.25 23.61 -88.06
N ASN A 494 67.16 22.29 -88.22
CA ASN A 494 68.15 21.20 -88.24
C ASN A 494 69.63 21.53 -87.98
N SER A 495 70.24 20.81 -87.02
CA SER A 495 71.62 20.31 -87.14
C SER A 495 71.87 19.15 -86.16
N SER A 496 72.25 17.98 -86.67
CA SER A 496 72.63 16.80 -85.89
C SER A 496 74.14 16.71 -85.68
N VAL A 497 74.61 16.51 -84.45
CA VAL A 497 76.00 16.10 -84.15
C VAL A 497 75.98 15.04 -83.04
N TYR A 498 76.89 14.07 -83.12
CA TYR A 498 77.04 12.91 -82.23
C TYR A 498 78.38 13.02 -81.46
N ILE A 499 78.75 11.99 -80.68
CA ILE A 499 80.05 11.81 -79.95
C ILE A 499 80.10 12.64 -78.64
N ARG A 500 80.05 12.08 -77.41
CA ARG A 500 80.78 10.98 -76.73
C ARG A 500 82.00 11.50 -75.94
N GLY A 501 81.89 11.47 -74.61
CA GLY A 501 82.97 11.70 -73.63
C GLY A 501 82.87 10.67 -72.49
N MET A 502 83.96 10.42 -71.77
CA MET A 502 84.10 9.23 -70.92
C MET A 502 84.03 9.47 -69.41
N SER A 503 83.61 8.40 -68.72
CA SER A 503 83.76 8.08 -67.29
C SER A 503 84.99 8.64 -66.57
N VAL A 504 84.79 9.04 -65.31
CA VAL A 504 85.66 8.66 -64.18
C VAL A 504 84.77 8.21 -63.00
N VAL A 505 85.25 7.23 -62.23
CA VAL A 505 84.58 6.62 -61.06
C VAL A 505 85.07 7.25 -59.75
N SER A 506 84.21 7.32 -58.73
CA SER A 506 84.65 7.20 -57.33
C SER A 506 83.56 6.56 -56.45
N ASN A 507 83.99 5.93 -55.35
CA ASN A 507 83.16 5.15 -54.43
C ASN A 507 82.95 5.86 -53.08
N GLY A 508 81.95 5.37 -52.33
CA GLY A 508 82.11 5.12 -50.88
C GLY A 508 81.41 6.11 -49.95
N GLY A 509 80.55 5.56 -49.09
CA GLY A 509 79.73 6.26 -48.10
C GLY A 509 78.49 5.44 -47.79
#